data_AF-A0A1H0HHJ5-F1
#
_entry.id   AF-A0A1H0HHJ5-F1
#
_cell.length_a   1.000
_cell.length_b   1.000
_cell.length_c   1.000
_cell.angle_alpha   90.00
_cell.angle_beta   90.00
_cell.angle_gamma   90.00
#
_symmetry.space_group_name_H-M   'P 1'
#
loop_
_entity.id
_entity.type
_entity.pdbx_description
1 polymer ?
#
loop_
_entity_poly.entity_id
_entity_poly.type
_entity_poly.pdbx_seq_one_letter_code
_entity_poly.pdbx_strand_id
1 'polypeptide(L)'
;MTDDTPRFSEDPVQNRARTELLNRLAANTRDPAAAELARELLAGNITPRGVIESGTYDEVLNRGTGKFVNWYSELSEKDKDEAVARGEQAARELAQDPEPSPTSRPVRRRGSSEDDGEDFSERSWIRGR
;
A
#
# COMPACT_ATOMS: atom_id res chain seq x y z
N MET A 1 -11.44 4.78 -18.47
CA MET A 1 -10.53 4.63 -17.34
C MET A 1 -11.35 4.09 -16.19
N THR A 2 -11.28 2.78 -15.97
CA THR A 2 -11.93 2.15 -14.81
C THR A 2 -11.04 2.40 -13.61
N ASP A 3 -11.58 3.13 -12.64
CA ASP A 3 -11.00 3.33 -11.31
C ASP A 3 -11.02 1.97 -10.58
N ASP A 4 -10.10 1.07 -10.94
CA ASP A 4 -10.05 -0.31 -10.46
C ASP A 4 -9.23 -0.39 -9.17
N THR A 5 -9.38 0.61 -8.31
CA THR A 5 -8.78 0.59 -6.97
C THR A 5 -9.66 -0.31 -6.11
N PRO A 6 -9.12 -1.33 -5.41
CA PRO A 6 -9.92 -2.22 -4.60
C PRO A 6 -10.75 -1.42 -3.59
N ARG A 7 -12.07 -1.62 -3.64
CA ARG A 7 -13.02 -0.95 -2.76
C ARG A 7 -13.21 -1.80 -1.50
N PHE A 8 -12.68 -1.31 -0.40
CA PHE A 8 -12.75 -2.01 0.88
C PHE A 8 -13.94 -1.56 1.74
N SER A 9 -14.49 -0.37 1.51
CA SER A 9 -15.69 0.14 2.19
C SER A 9 -16.65 0.80 1.20
N GLU A 10 -17.95 0.73 1.51
CA GLU A 10 -18.96 1.48 0.78
C GLU A 10 -18.84 2.99 1.03
N ASP A 11 -18.35 3.38 2.22
CA ASP A 11 -18.06 4.77 2.57
C ASP A 11 -16.74 5.23 1.91
N PRO A 12 -16.78 6.27 1.04
CA PRO A 12 -15.59 6.77 0.35
C PRO A 12 -14.53 7.35 1.30
N VAL A 13 -14.92 7.92 2.44
CA VAL A 13 -13.98 8.48 3.42
C VAL A 13 -13.21 7.35 4.08
N GLN A 14 -13.91 6.31 4.54
CA GLN A 14 -13.27 5.13 5.10
C GLN A 14 -12.40 4.40 4.08
N ASN A 15 -12.84 4.34 2.82
CA ASN A 15 -12.05 3.71 1.77
C ASN A 15 -10.73 4.44 1.53
N ARG A 16 -10.74 5.78 1.51
CA ARG A 16 -9.52 6.60 1.40
C ARG A 16 -8.60 6.41 2.60
N ALA A 17 -9.14 6.53 3.82
CA ALA A 17 -8.37 6.33 5.04
C ALA A 17 -7.68 4.95 5.07
N ARG A 18 -8.40 3.91 4.65
CA ARG A 18 -7.85 2.55 4.59
C ARG A 18 -6.78 2.39 3.53
N THR A 19 -6.98 2.98 2.34
CA THR A 19 -5.99 2.96 1.26
C THR A 19 -4.70 3.64 1.71
N GLU A 20 -4.80 4.83 2.33
CA GLU A 20 -3.66 5.57 2.85
C GLU A 20 -2.92 4.77 3.95
N LEU A 21 -3.66 4.14 4.88
CA LEU A 21 -3.06 3.27 5.90
C LEU A 21 -2.28 2.11 5.28
N LEU A 22 -2.85 1.47 4.25
CA LEU A 22 -2.18 0.37 3.55
C LEU A 22 -0.96 0.88 2.78
N ASN A 23 -1.00 2.07 2.18
CA ASN A 23 0.15 2.68 1.50
C ASN A 23 1.29 2.96 2.50
N ARG A 24 0.98 3.52 3.67
CA ARG A 24 1.97 3.70 4.76
C ARG A 24 2.55 2.37 5.24
N LEU A 25 1.72 1.33 5.34
CA LEU A 25 2.16 -0.01 5.75
C LEU A 25 3.05 -0.67 4.67
N ALA A 26 2.71 -0.52 3.39
CA ALA A 26 3.48 -1.02 2.25
C ALA A 26 4.87 -0.37 2.13
N ALA A 27 5.00 0.88 2.57
CA ALA A 27 6.25 1.63 2.65
C ALA A 27 7.07 1.32 3.91
N ASN A 28 6.50 0.65 4.91
CA ASN A 28 7.19 0.36 6.16
C ASN A 28 8.25 -0.73 5.99
N THR A 29 9.52 -0.38 6.15
CA THR A 29 10.65 -1.30 6.01
C THR A 29 10.93 -2.15 7.26
N ARG A 30 10.31 -1.83 8.40
CA ARG A 30 10.56 -2.52 9.68
C ARG A 30 9.90 -3.90 9.76
N ASP A 31 8.84 -4.13 9.00
CA ASP A 31 8.17 -5.43 8.91
C ASP A 31 7.88 -5.77 7.44
N PRO A 32 8.82 -6.44 6.76
CA PRO A 32 8.68 -6.77 5.34
C PRO A 32 7.45 -7.63 5.02
N ALA A 33 7.04 -8.50 5.96
CA ALA A 33 5.89 -9.37 5.76
C ALA A 33 4.57 -8.58 5.87
N ALA A 34 4.49 -7.61 6.79
CA ALA A 34 3.36 -6.70 6.86
C ALA A 34 3.29 -5.74 5.65
N ALA A 35 4.44 -5.28 5.16
CA ALA A 35 4.51 -4.47 3.95
C ALA A 35 4.02 -5.25 2.72
N GLU A 36 4.37 -6.53 2.61
CA GLU A 36 3.90 -7.37 1.51
C GLU A 36 2.40 -7.62 1.56
N LEU A 37 1.86 -7.96 2.75
CA LEU A 37 0.41 -8.07 2.96
C LEU A 37 -0.32 -6.81 2.48
N ALA A 38 0.19 -5.63 2.83
CA ALA A 38 -0.42 -4.37 2.43
C ALA A 38 -0.41 -4.17 0.91
N ARG A 39 0.68 -4.53 0.22
CA ARG A 39 0.77 -4.43 -1.25
C ARG A 39 -0.20 -5.37 -1.94
N GLU A 40 -0.31 -6.61 -1.47
CA GLU A 40 -1.23 -7.60 -2.04
C GLU A 40 -2.69 -7.19 -1.86
N LEU A 41 -3.04 -6.59 -0.71
CA LEU A 41 -4.37 -6.00 -0.47
C LEU A 41 -4.64 -4.80 -1.39
N LEU A 42 -3.68 -3.88 -1.53
CA LEU A 42 -3.77 -2.72 -2.42
C LEU A 42 -3.84 -3.11 -3.91
N ALA A 43 -3.20 -4.21 -4.29
CA ALA A 43 -3.26 -4.75 -5.65
C ALA A 43 -4.58 -5.49 -5.93
N GLY A 44 -5.39 -5.78 -4.90
CA GLY A 44 -6.61 -6.59 -5.04
C GLY A 44 -6.34 -8.07 -5.30
N ASN A 45 -5.09 -8.53 -5.17
CA ASN A 45 -4.72 -9.94 -5.33
C ASN A 45 -5.32 -10.82 -4.23
N ILE A 46 -5.44 -10.23 -3.03
CA ILE A 46 -6.06 -10.85 -1.86
C ILE A 46 -7.07 -9.89 -1.25
N THR A 47 -8.05 -10.43 -0.54
CA THR A 47 -9.05 -9.64 0.21
C THR A 47 -8.84 -9.81 1.70
N PRO A 48 -9.22 -8.83 2.55
CA PRO A 48 -9.09 -8.97 4.01
C PRO A 48 -9.77 -10.24 4.54
N ARG A 49 -10.94 -10.57 3.99
CA ARG A 49 -11.67 -11.79 4.33
C ARG A 49 -10.91 -13.05 3.90
N GLY A 50 -10.41 -13.07 2.66
CA GLY A 50 -9.62 -14.18 2.14
C GLY A 50 -8.35 -14.43 2.95
N VAL A 51 -7.70 -13.38 3.45
CA VAL A 51 -6.52 -13.50 4.32
C VAL A 51 -6.84 -14.17 5.65
N ILE A 52 -7.98 -13.84 6.27
CA ILE A 52 -8.41 -14.44 7.53
C ILE A 52 -8.79 -15.91 7.32
N GLU A 53 -9.48 -16.23 6.22
CA GLU A 53 -9.93 -17.59 5.92
C GLU A 53 -8.78 -18.53 5.51
N SER A 54 -7.73 -18.01 4.86
CA SER A 54 -6.59 -18.81 4.39
C SER A 54 -5.48 -19.00 5.42
N GLY A 55 -5.40 -18.11 6.42
CA GLY A 55 -4.34 -18.10 7.43
C GLY A 55 -2.94 -17.76 6.88
N THR A 56 -2.82 -17.35 5.61
CA THR A 56 -1.53 -17.13 4.92
C THR A 56 -0.66 -16.06 5.60
N TYR A 57 -1.29 -15.12 6.32
CA TYR A 57 -0.62 -14.05 7.04
C TYR A 57 -0.85 -14.10 8.56
N ASP A 58 -1.21 -15.26 9.11
CA ASP A 58 -1.52 -15.40 10.55
C ASP A 58 -0.38 -14.94 11.45
N GLU A 59 0.87 -15.27 11.12
CA GLU A 59 2.02 -14.83 11.91
C GLU A 59 2.19 -13.31 11.91
N VAL A 60 1.88 -12.66 10.79
CA VAL A 60 1.93 -11.18 10.67
C VAL A 60 0.82 -10.56 11.50
N LEU A 61 -0.41 -11.08 11.39
CA LEU A 61 -1.56 -10.57 12.12
C LEU A 61 -1.42 -10.81 13.63
N ASN A 62 -1.01 -12.01 14.04
CA ASN A 62 -0.92 -12.40 15.45
C ASN A 62 0.13 -11.60 16.23
N ARG A 63 1.23 -11.16 15.59
CA ARG A 63 2.27 -10.33 16.22
C ARG A 63 1.73 -9.00 16.76
N GLY A 64 0.73 -8.42 16.07
CA GLY A 64 0.06 -7.18 16.50
C GLY A 64 -1.18 -7.44 17.36
N THR A 65 -1.98 -8.43 16.98
CA THR A 65 -3.30 -8.69 17.59
C THR A 65 -3.20 -8.98 19.08
N GLY A 66 -2.23 -9.77 19.54
CA GLY A 66 -2.10 -10.09 20.96
C GLY A 66 -1.88 -8.85 21.84
N LYS A 67 -1.02 -7.93 21.40
CA LYS A 67 -0.75 -6.68 22.13
C LYS A 67 -1.97 -5.75 22.13
N PHE A 68 -2.65 -5.66 20.99
CA PHE A 68 -3.86 -4.86 20.87
C PHE A 68 -4.99 -5.38 21.76
N VAL A 69 -5.25 -6.70 21.73
CA VAL A 69 -6.28 -7.33 22.56
C VAL A 69 -6.00 -7.12 24.03
N ASN A 70 -4.75 -7.32 24.47
CA ASN A 70 -4.37 -7.08 25.86
C ASN A 70 -4.63 -5.63 26.27
N TRP A 71 -4.09 -4.67 25.51
CA TRP A 71 -4.30 -3.24 25.76
C TRP A 71 -5.79 -2.86 25.79
N TYR A 72 -6.58 -3.31 24.82
CA TYR A 72 -8.00 -2.97 24.74
C TYR A 72 -8.83 -3.60 25.86
N SER A 73 -8.45 -4.79 26.33
CA SER A 73 -9.11 -5.47 27.44
C SER A 73 -8.88 -4.80 28.81
N GLU A 74 -7.79 -4.04 28.95
CA GLU A 74 -7.45 -3.30 30.17
C GLU A 74 -8.16 -1.93 30.25
N LEU A 75 -8.77 -1.45 29.16
CA LEU A 75 -9.48 -0.17 29.13
C LEU A 75 -10.85 -0.26 29.83
N SER A 76 -11.22 0.80 30.55
CA SER A 76 -12.60 0.99 30.99
C SER A 76 -13.52 1.24 29.79
N GLU A 77 -14.83 1.05 29.95
CA GLU A 77 -15.80 1.34 28.87
C GLU A 77 -15.70 2.80 28.38
N LYS A 78 -15.49 3.74 29.30
CA LYS A 78 -15.26 5.15 28.95
C LYS A 78 -13.98 5.32 28.12
N ASP A 79 -12.90 4.66 28.48
CA ASP A 79 -11.63 4.76 27.75
C ASP A 79 -11.70 4.08 26.38
N LYS A 80 -12.52 3.03 26.24
CA LYS A 80 -12.83 2.40 24.95
C LYS A 80 -13.56 3.36 24.04
N ASP A 81 -14.56 4.07 24.54
CA ASP A 81 -15.28 5.10 23.78
C ASP A 81 -14.34 6.23 23.34
N GLU A 82 -13.45 6.68 24.22
CA GLU A 82 -12.43 7.68 23.87
C GLU A 82 -11.41 7.15 22.85
N ALA A 83 -11.05 5.87 22.92
CA ALA A 83 -10.18 5.23 21.93
C ALA A 83 -10.85 5.12 20.56
N VAL A 84 -12.14 4.79 20.52
CA VAL A 84 -12.94 4.76 19.28
C VAL A 84 -13.02 6.16 18.68
N ALA A 85 -13.37 7.18 19.47
CA ALA A 85 -13.46 8.56 19.00
C ALA A 85 -12.12 9.07 18.44
N ARG A 86 -11.00 8.76 19.11
CA ARG A 86 -9.65 9.09 18.60
C ARG A 86 -9.34 8.34 17.29
N GLY A 87 -9.72 7.07 17.19
CA GLY A 87 -9.54 6.28 15.97
C GLY A 87 -10.34 6.84 14.80
N GLU A 88 -11.59 7.24 15.02
CA GLU A 88 -12.42 7.89 14.00
C GLU A 88 -11.83 9.22 13.55
N GLN A 89 -11.34 10.03 14.48
CA GLN A 89 -10.70 11.30 14.15
C GLN A 89 -9.43 11.06 13.32
N ALA A 90 -8.56 10.16 13.74
CA ALA A 90 -7.35 9.81 13.00
C ALA A 90 -7.65 9.29 11.59
N ALA A 91 -8.70 8.47 11.43
CA ALA A 91 -9.15 7.99 10.13
C ALA A 91 -9.65 9.14 9.23
N ARG A 92 -10.37 10.12 9.78
CA ARG A 92 -10.78 11.32 9.03
C ARG A 92 -9.59 12.16 8.61
N GLU A 93 -8.60 12.35 9.49
CA GLU A 93 -7.36 13.08 9.17
C GLU A 93 -6.59 12.38 8.04
N LEU A 94 -6.46 11.05 8.11
CA LEU A 94 -5.84 10.24 7.04
C LEU A 94 -6.57 10.37 5.70
N ALA A 95 -7.90 10.45 5.71
CA ALA A 95 -8.68 10.63 4.48
C ALA A 95 -8.54 12.04 3.87
N GLN A 96 -8.07 13.02 4.64
CA GLN A 96 -7.88 14.40 4.21
C GLN A 96 -6.46 14.70 3.74
N ASP A 97 -5.48 13.89 4.14
CA ASP A 97 -4.08 14.02 3.74
C ASP A 97 -3.96 13.69 2.23
N PRO A 98 -3.62 14.64 1.35
CA PRO A 98 -3.47 14.37 -0.07
C PRO A 98 -2.18 13.57 -0.32
N GLU A 99 -2.28 12.43 -1.01
CA GLU A 99 -1.13 11.58 -1.32
C GLU A 99 0.03 12.34 -2.00
N PRO A 100 1.30 11.97 -1.71
CA PRO A 100 2.37 12.18 -2.69
C PRO A 100 2.07 11.32 -3.92
N SER A 101 1.93 11.96 -5.09
CA SER A 101 1.64 11.32 -6.37
C SER A 101 2.36 9.98 -6.54
N PRO A 102 1.65 8.90 -6.94
CA PRO A 102 2.27 7.62 -7.15
C PRO A 102 3.36 7.81 -8.18
N THR A 103 4.61 7.56 -7.79
CA THR A 103 5.71 7.51 -8.74
C THR A 103 5.37 6.37 -9.69
N SER A 104 4.93 6.72 -10.90
CA SER A 104 4.61 5.80 -11.97
C SER A 104 5.68 4.72 -12.03
N ARG A 105 5.30 3.48 -11.68
CA ARG A 105 6.15 2.30 -11.90
C ARG A 105 6.63 2.38 -13.36
N PRO A 106 7.93 2.41 -13.65
CA PRO A 106 8.39 2.35 -15.02
C PRO A 106 7.87 1.02 -15.58
N VAL A 107 6.95 1.13 -16.54
CA VAL A 107 6.48 0.00 -17.34
C VAL A 107 7.72 -0.59 -18.00
N ARG A 108 8.20 -1.72 -17.49
CA ARG A 108 9.19 -2.55 -18.18
C ARG A 108 8.53 -3.02 -19.48
N ARG A 109 8.72 -2.24 -20.56
CA ARG A 109 8.42 -2.68 -21.92
C ARG A 109 9.37 -3.83 -22.26
N ARG A 110 8.84 -5.03 -22.17
CA ARG A 110 9.48 -6.24 -22.70
C ARG A 110 9.19 -6.28 -24.19
N GLY A 111 10.21 -5.93 -24.99
CA GLY A 111 10.44 -6.34 -26.37
C GLY A 111 9.29 -6.28 -27.38
N SER A 112 9.33 -5.25 -28.23
CA SER A 112 9.04 -5.43 -29.66
C SER A 112 10.11 -4.66 -30.43
N SER A 113 10.99 -5.44 -31.05
CA SER A 113 11.93 -5.10 -32.11
C SER A 113 11.18 -4.61 -33.35
N GLU A 114 11.73 -3.59 -34.01
CA GLU A 114 11.67 -3.23 -35.45
C GLU A 114 12.10 -1.75 -35.51
N ASP A 115 13.40 -1.48 -35.70
CA ASP A 115 14.00 -1.24 -37.02
C ASP A 115 13.49 0.10 -37.60
N ASP A 116 14.23 1.18 -37.34
CA ASP A 116 14.50 2.20 -38.37
C ASP A 116 15.52 3.25 -37.87
N GLY A 117 16.55 3.50 -38.67
CA GLY A 117 17.28 4.77 -38.66
C GLY A 117 18.48 4.88 -37.73
N GLU A 118 19.54 4.15 -38.01
CA GLU A 118 20.91 4.47 -37.62
C GLU A 118 21.29 5.91 -38.06
N ASP A 119 21.35 6.87 -37.13
CA ASP A 119 22.12 8.11 -37.33
C ASP A 119 23.45 8.03 -36.54
N PHE A 120 24.46 7.49 -37.21
CA PHE A 120 25.86 7.44 -36.74
C PHE A 120 26.65 8.68 -37.16
N SER A 121 26.02 9.85 -37.29
CA SER A 121 26.73 11.06 -37.71
C SER A 121 27.01 11.96 -36.51
N GLU A 122 28.01 11.64 -35.66
CA GLU A 122 28.70 12.65 -34.82
C GLU A 122 29.82 12.14 -33.86
N ARG A 123 30.57 11.06 -34.18
CA ARG A 123 31.80 10.73 -33.41
C ARG A 123 33.06 10.84 -34.25
N SER A 124 33.45 12.08 -34.53
CA SER A 124 34.81 12.46 -34.92
C SER A 124 35.70 12.60 -33.67
N TRP A 125 36.48 11.57 -33.36
CA TRP A 125 37.67 11.67 -32.51
C TRP A 125 38.87 11.07 -33.26
N ILE A 126 39.58 11.93 -34.00
CA ILE A 126 41.05 11.99 -34.22
C ILE A 126 41.83 10.92 -33.38
N ARG A 127 42.76 10.09 -33.89
CA ARG A 127 43.96 10.35 -34.71
C ARG A 127 44.66 9.01 -35.04
N GLY A 128 45.46 8.96 -36.12
CA GLY A 128 46.47 7.90 -36.23
C GLY A 128 47.22 7.75 -37.54
N ARG A 129 48.02 8.75 -37.95
CA ARG A 129 49.42 8.52 -38.38
C ARG A 129 50.22 9.81 -38.34
#